data_AF-A0A8J2P621-F1
#
_entry.id   AF-A0A8J2P621-F1
#
_cell.length_a   1.000
_cell.length_b   1.000
_cell.length_c   1.000
_cell.angle_alpha   90.00
_cell.angle_beta   90.00
_cell.angle_gamma   90.00
#
_symmetry.space_group_name_H-M   'P 1'
#
loop_
_entity.id
_entity.type
_entity.pdbx_description
1 polymer ?
#
loop_
_entity_poly.entity_id
_entity_poly.type
_entity_poly.pdbx_seq_one_letter_code
_entity_poly.pdbx_strand_id
1 'polypeptide(L)'
;LGCHVAGNIGGALDGKAARVTALDPALPLFDIAPDDSRVDPSDAQFVDVVHAAGGYLWENGLAFFTPRGDVDFYPNNGRSQPGCEGESFGRCSHQRAPAFFEETFSSTEGFLGCPCEDWEQFLEGNCNCDDPIIMGQNTPTTLNGTFFFRTGSTAPYALGKSGASSE
;
A
#
# COMPACT_ATOMS: atom_id res chain seq x y z
N LEU A 1 1.93 -6.55 11.13
CA LEU A 1 1.89 -7.93 11.69
C LEU A 1 0.81 -8.80 11.07
N GLY A 2 -0.47 -8.39 11.11
CA GLY A 2 -1.58 -9.21 10.61
C GLY A 2 -1.44 -9.67 9.15
N CYS A 3 -0.86 -8.84 8.28
CA CYS A 3 -0.60 -9.24 6.89
C CYS A 3 0.33 -10.45 6.75
N HIS A 4 1.34 -10.62 7.62
CA HIS A 4 2.22 -11.79 7.56
C HIS A 4 1.51 -13.04 8.04
N VAL A 5 0.57 -12.90 8.99
CA VAL A 5 -0.31 -14.02 9.37
C VAL A 5 -1.18 -14.43 8.19
N ALA A 6 -1.79 -13.46 7.49
CA ALA A 6 -2.59 -13.74 6.29
C ALA A 6 -1.75 -14.38 5.17
N GLY A 7 -0.54 -13.84 4.92
CA GLY A 7 0.43 -14.39 3.97
C GLY A 7 0.80 -15.84 4.29
N ASN A 8 1.27 -16.10 5.52
CA ASN A 8 1.64 -17.45 5.96
C ASN A 8 0.47 -18.45 5.90
N ILE A 9 -0.77 -18.02 6.14
CA ILE A 9 -1.96 -18.86 5.91
C ILE A 9 -2.11 -19.18 4.42
N GLY A 10 -1.93 -18.19 3.55
CA GLY A 10 -1.93 -18.37 2.10
C GLY A 10 -0.84 -19.32 1.61
N GLY A 11 0.40 -19.12 2.07
CA GLY A 11 1.53 -20.02 1.81
C GLY A 11 1.27 -21.45 2.29
N ALA A 12 0.67 -21.63 3.48
CA ALA A 12 0.25 -22.95 3.99
C ALA A 12 -0.87 -23.62 3.15
N LEU A 13 -1.58 -22.85 2.32
CA LEU A 13 -2.55 -23.33 1.34
C LEU A 13 -1.94 -23.49 -0.06
N ASP A 14 -0.61 -23.50 -0.19
CA ASP A 14 0.12 -23.54 -1.46
C ASP A 14 -0.28 -22.39 -2.41
N GLY A 15 -0.53 -21.19 -1.87
CA GLY A 15 -0.93 -20.02 -2.67
C GLY A 15 -2.33 -20.13 -3.30
N LYS A 16 -3.15 -21.10 -2.87
CA LYS A 16 -4.50 -21.32 -3.41
C LYS A 16 -5.54 -20.33 -2.89
N ALA A 17 -5.19 -19.49 -1.92
CA ALA A 17 -6.04 -18.39 -1.50
C ALA A 17 -6.31 -17.47 -2.70
N ALA A 18 -7.56 -17.04 -2.87
CA ALA A 18 -7.91 -16.20 -4.02
C ALA A 18 -7.24 -14.82 -3.96
N ARG A 19 -7.09 -14.27 -2.75
CA ARG A 19 -6.50 -12.96 -2.52
C ARG A 19 -5.93 -12.82 -1.13
N VAL A 20 -4.80 -12.12 -1.01
CA VAL A 20 -4.29 -11.56 0.25
C VAL A 20 -4.12 -10.06 0.07
N THR A 21 -4.74 -9.27 0.95
CA THR A 21 -4.49 -7.83 1.03
C THR A 21 -3.61 -7.55 2.24
N ALA A 22 -2.45 -6.95 2.00
CA ALA A 22 -1.46 -6.65 3.02
C ALA A 22 -1.45 -5.15 3.33
N LEU A 23 -1.96 -4.79 4.50
CA LEU A 23 -2.03 -3.40 4.95
C LEU A 23 -0.79 -3.07 5.79
N ASP A 24 0.10 -2.29 5.20
CA ASP A 24 1.39 -1.80 5.73
C ASP A 24 2.25 -2.89 6.39
N PRO A 25 2.90 -3.74 5.59
CA PRO A 25 3.60 -4.92 6.12
C PRO A 25 4.69 -4.54 7.11
N ALA A 26 4.66 -5.11 8.32
CA ALA A 26 5.56 -4.68 9.39
C ALA A 26 7.01 -5.08 9.07
N LEU A 27 7.94 -4.14 9.25
CA LEU A 27 9.36 -4.38 8.97
C LEU A 27 10.11 -5.09 10.12
N PRO A 28 9.99 -4.65 11.39
CA PRO A 28 10.87 -5.15 12.45
C PRO A 28 10.79 -6.66 12.61
N LEU A 29 11.95 -7.33 12.54
CA LEU A 29 12.15 -8.78 12.61
C LEU A 29 11.73 -9.57 11.36
N PHE A 30 10.99 -8.97 10.42
CA PHE A 30 10.61 -9.60 9.15
C PHE A 30 11.60 -9.29 8.02
N ASP A 31 12.35 -8.20 8.14
CA ASP A 31 13.45 -7.83 7.25
C ASP A 31 14.56 -8.90 7.20
N ILE A 32 14.84 -9.52 8.35
CA ILE A 32 15.80 -10.62 8.51
C ILE A 32 15.16 -12.03 8.45
N ALA A 33 13.83 -12.11 8.36
CA ALA A 33 13.13 -13.38 8.27
C ALA A 33 13.24 -13.98 6.86
N PRO A 34 13.17 -15.32 6.72
CA PRO A 34 13.03 -15.96 5.42
C PRO A 34 11.76 -15.51 4.68
N ASP A 35 11.77 -15.57 3.35
CA ASP A 35 10.63 -15.10 2.53
C ASP A 35 9.32 -15.84 2.84
N ASP A 36 9.38 -17.13 3.15
CA ASP A 36 8.22 -17.97 3.51
C ASP A 36 7.59 -17.63 4.87
N SER A 37 8.18 -16.68 5.60
CA SER A 37 7.74 -16.24 6.93
C SER A 37 7.18 -14.81 6.93
N ARG A 38 7.09 -14.20 5.75
CA ARG A 38 6.59 -12.83 5.52
C ARG A 38 5.67 -12.83 4.29
N VAL A 39 4.89 -11.76 4.16
CA VAL A 39 3.90 -11.69 3.06
C VAL A 39 4.61 -11.53 1.73
N ASP A 40 4.25 -12.34 0.74
CA ASP A 40 4.91 -12.49 -0.56
C ASP A 40 3.87 -12.71 -1.68
N PRO A 41 4.15 -12.37 -2.95
CA PRO A 41 3.20 -12.58 -4.03
C PRO A 41 2.76 -14.05 -4.22
N SER A 42 3.58 -15.02 -3.79
CA SER A 42 3.22 -16.44 -3.86
C SER A 42 2.18 -16.90 -2.83
N ASP A 43 1.81 -16.07 -1.86
CA ASP A 43 0.86 -16.42 -0.81
C ASP A 43 -0.59 -16.55 -1.31
N ALA A 44 -0.91 -16.02 -2.49
CA ALA A 44 -2.24 -16.10 -3.07
C ALA A 44 -2.20 -16.07 -4.60
N GLN A 45 -3.36 -16.25 -5.23
CA GLN A 45 -3.53 -15.99 -6.66
C GLN A 45 -3.44 -14.49 -7.01
N PHE A 46 -3.59 -13.62 -6.01
CA PHE A 46 -3.44 -12.18 -6.12
C PHE A 46 -3.09 -11.57 -4.76
N VAL A 47 -1.98 -10.84 -4.69
CA VAL A 47 -1.54 -10.14 -3.48
C VAL A 47 -1.48 -8.65 -3.75
N ASP A 48 -2.23 -7.86 -2.99
CA ASP A 48 -2.20 -6.40 -3.08
C ASP A 48 -1.76 -5.77 -1.75
N VAL A 49 -0.87 -4.79 -1.83
CA VAL A 49 -0.22 -4.19 -0.66
C VAL A 49 -0.49 -2.69 -0.62
N VAL A 50 -0.73 -2.17 0.57
CA VAL A 50 -0.80 -0.71 0.82
C VAL A 50 0.36 -0.33 1.74
N HIS A 51 1.32 0.42 1.23
CA HIS A 51 2.46 0.96 1.98
C HIS A 51 2.13 2.36 2.46
N ALA A 52 2.16 2.58 3.78
CA ALA A 52 1.82 3.88 4.37
C ALA A 52 2.91 4.39 5.33
N ALA A 53 3.66 3.50 5.98
CA ALA A 53 4.75 3.86 6.91
C ALA A 53 6.07 3.14 6.59
N GLY A 54 6.42 3.08 5.30
CA GLY A 54 7.64 2.46 4.81
C GLY A 54 8.92 3.06 5.40
N GLY A 55 9.82 2.21 5.88
CA GLY A 55 11.10 2.59 6.44
C GLY A 55 11.37 1.97 7.81
N TYR A 56 12.59 2.17 8.32
CA TYR A 56 12.98 1.69 9.63
C TYR A 56 12.50 2.63 10.75
N LEU A 57 12.49 2.12 11.99
CA LEU A 57 12.13 2.90 13.20
C LEU A 57 12.90 4.22 13.34
N TRP A 58 14.18 4.24 12.94
CA TRP A 58 15.04 5.42 13.00
C TRP A 58 14.78 6.43 11.86
N GLU A 59 14.02 6.04 10.84
CA GLU A 59 13.52 6.89 9.74
C GLU A 59 12.08 7.38 10.00
N ASN A 60 11.55 7.14 11.20
CA ASN A 60 10.11 7.25 11.52
C ASN A 60 9.21 6.34 10.66
N GLY A 61 9.73 5.20 10.17
CA GLY A 61 8.94 4.14 9.55
C GLY A 61 8.70 2.96 10.49
N LEU A 62 7.78 2.08 10.10
CA LEU A 62 7.45 0.83 10.80
C LEU A 62 7.23 -0.36 9.84
N ALA A 63 7.24 -0.12 8.53
CA ALA A 63 6.80 -1.07 7.52
C ALA A 63 7.79 -1.24 6.37
N PHE A 64 7.63 -2.31 5.61
CA PHE A 64 8.36 -2.51 4.36
C PHE A 64 8.04 -1.37 3.41
N PHE A 65 9.10 -0.79 2.82
CA PHE A 65 8.97 0.12 1.68
C PHE A 65 9.14 -0.61 0.34
N THR A 66 9.85 -1.73 0.32
CA THR A 66 10.02 -2.56 -0.87
C THR A 66 8.70 -3.25 -1.25
N PRO A 67 8.41 -3.41 -2.56
CA PRO A 67 7.25 -4.16 -3.03
C PRO A 67 7.16 -5.58 -2.43
N ARG A 68 5.96 -6.03 -2.09
CA ARG A 68 5.66 -7.36 -1.52
C ARG A 68 4.41 -8.01 -2.13
N GLY A 69 3.76 -7.40 -3.11
CA GLY A 69 2.58 -7.96 -3.79
C GLY A 69 2.77 -8.14 -5.28
N ASP A 70 1.69 -8.58 -5.93
CA ASP A 70 1.52 -8.36 -7.36
C ASP A 70 1.31 -6.86 -7.61
N VAL A 71 0.53 -6.22 -6.76
CA VAL A 71 0.23 -4.78 -6.82
C VAL A 71 0.61 -4.11 -5.52
N ASP A 72 1.41 -3.05 -5.61
CA ASP A 72 1.86 -2.29 -4.46
C ASP A 72 1.43 -0.81 -4.59
N PHE A 73 0.58 -0.37 -3.66
CA PHE A 73 0.07 0.99 -3.57
C PHE A 73 0.87 1.81 -2.56
N TYR A 74 1.27 3.01 -2.97
CA TYR A 74 2.06 3.96 -2.17
C TYR A 74 1.34 5.31 -2.05
N PRO A 75 0.31 5.42 -1.19
CA PRO A 75 -0.27 6.71 -0.81
C PRO A 75 0.82 7.64 -0.26
N ASN A 76 0.95 8.84 -0.83
CA ASN A 76 1.85 9.90 -0.37
C ASN A 76 3.31 9.41 -0.19
N ASN A 77 3.88 8.77 -1.22
CA ASN A 77 5.20 8.10 -1.19
C ASN A 77 5.28 6.90 -0.23
N GLY A 78 4.17 6.45 0.36
CA GLY A 78 4.08 5.29 1.25
C GLY A 78 4.97 5.33 2.50
N ARG A 79 5.41 6.52 2.94
CA ARG A 79 6.28 6.71 4.12
C ARG A 79 5.64 7.53 5.23
N SER A 80 5.20 8.74 4.92
CA SER A 80 4.61 9.67 5.89
C SER A 80 3.33 10.23 5.29
N GLN A 81 2.25 10.13 6.05
CA GLN A 81 0.92 10.44 5.56
C GLN A 81 0.49 11.84 6.02
N PRO A 82 -0.26 12.59 5.19
CA PRO A 82 -0.81 13.88 5.58
C PRO A 82 -1.59 13.79 6.90
N GLY A 83 -1.40 14.75 7.80
CA GLY A 83 -2.01 14.76 9.14
C GLY A 83 -1.30 13.89 10.18
N CYS A 84 -0.15 13.30 9.85
CA CYS A 84 0.73 12.55 10.76
C CYS A 84 2.06 13.28 11.02
N GLU A 85 2.11 14.59 10.81
CA GLU A 85 3.32 15.38 11.02
C GLU A 85 3.77 15.34 12.48
N GLY A 86 5.08 15.20 12.70
CA GLY A 86 5.66 15.09 14.05
C GLY A 86 5.41 13.74 14.74
N GLU A 87 4.95 12.72 14.01
CA GLU A 87 4.84 11.37 14.55
C GLU A 87 6.20 10.81 14.99
N SER A 88 6.15 9.86 15.93
CA SER A 88 7.30 9.06 16.32
C SER A 88 7.07 7.61 15.91
N PHE A 89 8.09 6.99 15.31
CA PHE A 89 8.07 5.57 14.92
C PHE A 89 6.95 5.19 13.92
N GLY A 90 6.53 6.12 13.05
CA GLY A 90 5.58 5.84 11.96
C GLY A 90 4.19 5.40 12.39
N ARG A 91 3.80 5.58 13.66
CA ARG A 91 2.58 4.99 14.21
C ARG A 91 1.31 5.55 13.60
N CYS A 92 1.26 6.86 13.33
CA CYS A 92 0.08 7.48 12.74
C CYS A 92 -0.04 7.05 11.28
N SER A 93 1.06 7.14 10.53
CA SER A 93 1.12 6.69 9.13
C SER A 93 0.81 5.20 8.99
N HIS A 94 1.25 4.35 9.93
CA HIS A 94 0.98 2.91 9.91
C HIS A 94 -0.53 2.60 10.04
N GLN A 95 -1.26 3.40 10.82
CA GLN A 95 -2.71 3.27 10.97
C GLN A 95 -3.49 3.81 9.76
N ARG A 96 -2.85 4.50 8.82
CA ARG A 96 -3.52 4.99 7.62
C ARG A 96 -3.83 3.90 6.62
N ALA A 97 -2.99 2.87 6.46
CA ALA A 97 -3.28 1.78 5.54
C ALA A 97 -4.64 1.09 5.83
N PRO A 98 -4.96 0.66 7.07
CA PRO A 98 -6.29 0.15 7.37
C PRO A 98 -7.40 1.20 7.25
N ALA A 99 -7.15 2.46 7.63
CA ALA A 99 -8.15 3.52 7.49
C ALA A 99 -8.51 3.82 6.02
N PHE A 100 -7.51 3.86 5.13
CA PHE A 100 -7.72 4.02 3.69
C PHE A 100 -8.47 2.84 3.13
N PHE A 101 -8.08 1.60 3.48
CA PHE A 101 -8.76 0.40 3.00
C PHE A 101 -10.22 0.34 3.47
N GLU A 102 -10.50 0.69 4.73
CA GLU A 102 -11.87 0.80 5.25
C GLU A 102 -12.71 1.82 4.46
N GLU A 103 -12.14 2.97 4.12
CA GLU A 103 -12.83 3.99 3.35
C GLU A 103 -13.17 3.53 1.92
N THR A 104 -12.43 2.56 1.34
CA THR A 104 -12.74 2.02 -0.01
C THR A 104 -14.15 1.45 -0.14
N PHE A 105 -14.76 1.01 0.97
CA PHE A 105 -16.10 0.41 0.95
C PHE A 105 -17.23 1.44 0.80
N SER A 106 -17.00 2.69 1.19
CA SER A 106 -18.02 3.76 1.21
C SER A 106 -17.65 4.99 0.37
N SER A 107 -16.41 5.06 -0.13
CA SER A 107 -15.95 6.19 -0.93
C SER A 107 -16.63 6.26 -2.30
N THR A 108 -17.14 7.44 -2.63
CA THR A 108 -17.63 7.76 -3.99
C THR A 108 -16.52 8.24 -4.92
N GLU A 109 -15.42 8.74 -4.37
CA GLU A 109 -14.26 9.26 -5.11
C GLU A 109 -13.27 8.15 -5.45
N GLY A 110 -13.00 7.28 -4.48
CA GLY A 110 -12.04 6.19 -4.58
C GLY A 110 -10.58 6.64 -4.41
N PHE A 111 -9.72 5.67 -4.10
CA PHE A 111 -8.26 5.84 -4.08
C PHE A 111 -7.71 5.37 -5.43
N LEU A 112 -7.43 6.32 -6.32
CA LEU A 112 -7.00 6.04 -7.69
C LEU A 112 -5.48 6.15 -7.79
N GLY A 113 -4.79 5.02 -7.97
CA GLY A 113 -3.36 4.93 -8.11
C GLY A 113 -2.88 5.09 -9.55
N CYS A 114 -1.93 5.99 -9.78
CA CYS A 114 -1.26 6.14 -11.06
C CYS A 114 -0.09 5.14 -11.16
N PRO A 115 -0.02 4.32 -12.23
CA PRO A 115 1.14 3.45 -12.47
C PRO A 115 2.38 4.30 -12.74
N CYS A 116 3.43 4.10 -11.95
CA CYS A 116 4.65 4.89 -12.05
C CYS A 116 5.85 4.12 -11.52
N GLU A 117 7.05 4.48 -11.97
CA GLU A 117 8.31 3.84 -11.55
C GLU A 117 8.68 4.21 -10.11
N ASP A 118 8.55 5.50 -9.79
CA ASP A 118 8.83 6.05 -8.47
C ASP A 118 7.96 7.28 -8.18
N TRP A 119 8.08 7.79 -6.95
CA TRP A 119 7.29 8.91 -6.47
C TRP A 119 7.69 10.23 -7.14
N GLU A 120 8.98 10.43 -7.43
CA GLU A 120 9.50 11.62 -8.09
C GLU A 120 8.93 11.77 -9.51
N GLN A 121 8.90 10.71 -10.30
CA GLN A 121 8.27 10.68 -11.63
C GLN A 121 6.77 11.00 -11.55
N PHE A 122 6.09 10.50 -10.50
CA PHE A 122 4.68 10.80 -10.25
C PHE A 122 4.46 12.30 -9.96
N LEU A 123 5.32 12.90 -9.13
CA LEU A 123 5.26 14.33 -8.82
C LEU A 123 5.58 15.23 -10.01
N GLU A 124 6.47 14.80 -10.90
CA GLU A 124 6.85 15.54 -12.11
C GLU A 124 5.82 15.42 -13.23
N GLY A 125 4.83 14.52 -13.11
CA GLY A 125 3.83 14.27 -14.15
C GLY A 125 4.37 13.47 -15.33
N ASN A 126 5.44 12.71 -15.13
CA ASN A 126 6.09 11.91 -16.18
C ASN A 126 5.43 10.54 -16.39
N CYS A 127 4.38 10.21 -15.61
CA CYS A 127 3.68 8.94 -15.66
C CYS A 127 2.33 9.05 -16.37
N ASN A 128 1.91 7.98 -17.04
CA ASN A 128 0.60 7.94 -17.69
C ASN A 128 -0.49 7.63 -16.67
N CYS A 129 -1.15 8.67 -16.19
CA CYS A 129 -2.24 8.58 -15.22
C CYS A 129 -3.64 8.70 -15.85
N ASP A 130 -3.78 8.48 -17.16
CA ASP A 130 -5.07 8.60 -17.87
C ASP A 130 -6.09 7.55 -17.40
N ASP A 131 -5.61 6.35 -17.09
CA ASP A 131 -6.40 5.20 -16.62
C ASP A 131 -5.89 4.71 -15.25
N PRO A 132 -6.14 5.45 -14.15
CA PRO A 132 -5.62 5.09 -12.84
C PRO A 132 -6.36 3.88 -12.26
N ILE A 133 -5.67 3.12 -11.43
CA ILE A 133 -6.16 1.86 -10.84
C ILE A 133 -6.77 2.12 -9.48
N ILE A 134 -8.00 1.64 -9.27
CA ILE A 134 -8.66 1.71 -7.97
C ILE A 134 -7.97 0.78 -6.96
N MET A 135 -7.58 1.33 -5.81
CA MET A 135 -7.15 0.54 -4.65
C MET A 135 -8.37 0.05 -3.85
N GLY A 136 -8.32 -1.17 -3.35
CA GLY A 136 -9.32 -1.76 -2.45
C GLY A 136 -9.94 -3.02 -3.02
N GLN A 137 -11.15 -3.37 -2.58
CA GLN A 137 -11.81 -4.62 -3.00
C GLN A 137 -11.93 -4.77 -4.53
N ASN A 138 -12.02 -3.66 -5.26
CA ASN A 138 -12.22 -3.63 -6.71
C ASN A 138 -10.90 -3.56 -7.53
N THR A 139 -9.73 -3.65 -6.91
CA THR A 139 -8.45 -3.74 -7.63
C THR A 139 -8.49 -4.92 -8.61
N PRO A 140 -8.23 -4.73 -9.92
CA PRO A 140 -8.20 -5.82 -10.87
C PRO A 140 -7.09 -6.84 -10.54
N THR A 141 -7.46 -8.11 -10.41
CA THR A 141 -6.55 -9.17 -9.91
C THR A 141 -5.56 -9.69 -10.95
N THR A 142 -5.59 -9.17 -12.18
CA THR A 142 -4.65 -9.52 -13.26
C THR A 142 -3.52 -8.50 -13.41
N LEU A 143 -3.51 -7.46 -12.57
CA LEU A 143 -2.52 -6.41 -12.63
C LEU A 143 -1.25 -6.80 -11.88
N ASN A 144 -0.15 -6.21 -12.33
CA ASN A 144 1.12 -6.23 -11.62
C ASN A 144 1.77 -4.85 -11.70
N GLY A 145 2.39 -4.39 -10.61
CA GLY A 145 3.20 -3.18 -10.61
C GLY A 145 2.95 -2.25 -9.42
N THR A 146 3.57 -1.07 -9.51
CA THR A 146 3.59 -0.06 -8.45
C THR A 146 2.69 1.11 -8.80
N PHE A 147 1.90 1.58 -7.83
CA PHE A 147 0.92 2.65 -8.04
C PHE A 147 1.04 3.71 -6.94
N PHE A 148 1.06 4.97 -7.36
CA PHE A 148 1.20 6.11 -6.45
C PHE A 148 -0.03 7.02 -6.52
N PHE A 149 -0.39 7.62 -5.40
CA PHE A 149 -1.45 8.62 -5.32
C PHE A 149 -1.33 9.47 -4.07
N ARG A 150 -2.05 10.59 -4.04
CA ARG A 150 -2.18 11.47 -2.88
C ARG A 150 -3.48 11.22 -2.12
N THR A 151 -3.48 11.54 -0.83
CA THR A 151 -4.68 11.51 0.01
C THR A 151 -4.83 12.81 0.79
N GLY A 152 -6.03 13.08 1.32
CA GLY A 152 -6.26 14.12 2.31
C GLY A 152 -5.65 13.78 3.68
N SER A 153 -5.57 14.78 4.56
CA SER A 153 -5.07 14.64 5.94
C SER A 153 -6.16 14.25 6.96
N THR A 154 -7.44 14.35 6.59
CA THR A 154 -8.60 14.02 7.41
C THR A 154 -9.60 13.21 6.61
N ALA A 155 -10.37 12.34 7.27
CA ALA A 155 -11.41 11.56 6.60
C ALA A 155 -12.55 12.47 6.09
N PRO A 156 -13.15 12.18 4.91
CA PRO A 156 -12.71 11.17 3.94
C PRO A 156 -11.37 11.55 3.30
N TYR A 157 -10.45 10.59 3.21
CA TYR A 157 -9.08 10.76 2.72
C TYR A 157 -8.99 10.66 1.20
N ALA A 158 -9.90 9.95 0.54
CA ALA A 158 -9.90 9.76 -0.90
C ALA A 158 -10.03 11.10 -1.63
N LEU A 159 -9.17 11.31 -2.63
CA LEU A 159 -9.20 12.49 -3.50
C LEU A 159 -9.70 12.16 -4.92
N GLY A 160 -10.02 10.89 -5.22
CA GLY A 160 -10.41 10.50 -6.56
C GLY A 160 -9.33 10.83 -7.58
N LYS A 161 -9.73 11.44 -8.71
CA LYS A 161 -8.80 11.74 -9.81
C LYS A 161 -7.73 12.78 -9.46
N SER A 162 -8.02 13.73 -8.57
CA SER A 162 -6.99 14.69 -8.14
C SER A 162 -5.94 14.04 -7.22
N GLY A 163 -6.24 12.87 -6.64
CA GLY A 163 -5.23 12.06 -5.96
C GLY A 163 -4.24 11.41 -6.93
N ALA A 164 -4.68 11.14 -8.17
CA ALA A 164 -3.90 10.47 -9.20
C ALA A 164 -3.11 11.44 -10.11
N SER A 165 -3.06 12.74 -9.79
CA SER A 165 -2.36 13.77 -10.55
C SER A 165 -1.11 14.27 -9.85
N SER A 166 -0.17 14.82 -10.64
CA SER A 166 1.02 15.55 -10.19
C SER A 166 0.71 16.91 -9.57
N GLU A 167 -0.47 17.47 -9.88
CA GLU A 167 -1.03 18.73 -9.33
C GLU A 167 -2.19 18.49 -8.37
#